data_AF-A0A2V7R8K3-F1
#
_entry.id   AF-A0A2V7R8K3-F1
#
_cell.length_a   1.000
_cell.length_b   1.000
_cell.length_c   1.000
_cell.angle_alpha   90.00
_cell.angle_beta   90.00
_cell.angle_gamma   90.00
#
_symmetry.space_group_name_H-M   'P 1'
#
loop_
_entity.id
_entity.type
_entity.pdbx_description
1 polymer ?
#
loop_
_entity_poly.entity_id
_entity_poly.type
_entity_poly.pdbx_seq_one_letter_code
_entity_poly.pdbx_strand_id
1 'polypeptide(L)'
;MKVPDRALGSAGLIMLLHASFVTLSAASAPATLAAADSCYHYRPAPVSLTGLLVQRRMPGPPHYDSFARGDRPVMVDFLVLDAPICTIPDYKDSPNSDAFQGQDTIQVRRAESTWRDVSRLMGSRVVVTGTLSEWALGPDRTPVVLDPTGVQPLK
;
A
#
# COMPACT_ATOMS: atom_id res chain seq x y z
N MET A 1 -26.72 78.25 -50.71
CA MET A 1 -25.70 79.25 -50.36
C MET A 1 -24.56 78.53 -49.67
N LYS A 2 -23.32 78.75 -50.13
CA LYS A 2 -22.02 78.25 -49.63
C LYS A 2 -21.47 76.93 -50.21
N VAL A 3 -20.27 77.07 -50.74
CA VAL A 3 -19.27 76.16 -51.34
C VAL A 3 -18.04 76.24 -50.37
N PRO A 4 -16.94 75.48 -50.49
CA PRO A 4 -16.67 74.03 -50.46
C PRO A 4 -15.63 73.63 -49.35
N ASP A 5 -15.12 72.38 -49.48
CA ASP A 5 -13.77 71.85 -49.14
C ASP A 5 -13.22 71.82 -47.69
N ARG A 6 -12.86 70.61 -47.24
CA ARG A 6 -11.46 70.12 -47.28
C ARG A 6 -11.30 68.67 -46.76
N ALA A 7 -10.36 67.98 -47.39
CA ALA A 7 -9.90 66.61 -47.17
C ALA A 7 -9.20 66.36 -45.82
N LEU A 8 -9.14 65.09 -45.38
CA LEU A 8 -7.91 64.39 -45.00
C LEU A 8 -8.19 62.89 -44.78
N GLY A 9 -7.38 62.01 -45.37
CA GLY A 9 -7.52 60.56 -45.23
C GLY A 9 -6.84 59.97 -43.99
N SER A 10 -7.07 58.68 -43.73
CA SER A 10 -6.03 57.67 -43.48
C SER A 10 -6.62 56.33 -43.02
N ALA A 11 -6.01 55.27 -43.54
CA ALA A 11 -5.68 54.01 -42.88
C ALA A 11 -6.82 53.12 -42.33
N GLY A 12 -7.15 52.13 -43.18
CA GLY A 12 -7.37 50.71 -42.92
C GLY A 12 -7.65 50.20 -41.51
N LEU A 13 -8.63 49.30 -41.41
CA LEU A 13 -8.51 48.14 -40.53
C LEU A 13 -9.42 46.99 -40.96
N ILE A 14 -8.76 45.92 -41.41
CA ILE A 14 -9.00 44.50 -41.10
C ILE A 14 -10.35 43.90 -41.55
N MET A 15 -10.24 43.19 -42.68
CA MET A 15 -11.05 42.06 -43.11
C MET A 15 -11.05 40.95 -42.04
N LEU A 16 -12.14 40.80 -41.30
CA LEU A 16 -12.36 39.70 -40.36
C LEU A 16 -12.93 38.47 -41.10
N LEU A 17 -12.04 37.72 -41.76
CA LEU A 17 -12.33 36.36 -42.22
C LEU A 17 -12.36 35.42 -41.02
N HIS A 18 -13.52 34.81 -40.77
CA HIS A 18 -13.72 33.83 -39.70
C HIS A 18 -13.03 32.51 -40.09
N ALA A 19 -11.95 32.17 -39.38
CA ALA A 19 -11.40 30.83 -39.37
C ALA A 19 -11.60 30.24 -37.98
N SER A 20 -12.68 29.47 -37.81
CA SER A 20 -12.95 28.73 -36.58
C SER A 20 -11.91 27.61 -36.42
N PHE A 21 -10.87 27.87 -35.63
CA PHE A 21 -9.90 26.86 -35.22
C PHE A 21 -10.47 26.12 -34.00
N VAL A 22 -11.14 24.98 -34.23
CA VAL A 22 -11.60 24.10 -33.16
C VAL A 22 -10.39 23.36 -32.61
N THR A 23 -9.79 23.89 -31.54
CA THR A 23 -8.73 23.19 -30.80
C THR A 23 -9.36 22.08 -29.96
N LEU A 24 -9.32 20.85 -30.48
CA LEU A 24 -9.68 19.64 -29.73
C LEU A 24 -8.57 19.33 -28.73
N SER A 25 -8.64 19.91 -27.54
CA SER A 25 -7.77 19.58 -26.42
C SER A 25 -8.13 18.20 -25.88
N ALA A 26 -7.38 17.17 -26.31
CA ALA A 26 -7.44 15.84 -25.74
C ALA A 26 -6.92 15.88 -24.29
N ALA A 27 -7.83 15.91 -23.32
CA ALA A 27 -7.49 15.76 -21.91
C ALA A 27 -7.06 14.31 -21.66
N SER A 28 -5.75 14.05 -21.63
CA SER A 28 -5.20 12.79 -21.15
C SER A 28 -5.33 12.76 -19.63
N ALA A 29 -6.35 12.08 -19.11
CA ALA A 29 -6.43 11.80 -17.69
C ALA A 29 -5.26 10.87 -17.29
N PRO A 30 -4.50 11.18 -16.23
CA PRO A 30 -3.50 10.25 -15.71
C PRO A 30 -4.23 9.02 -15.19
N ALA A 31 -4.00 7.87 -15.83
CA ALA A 31 -4.44 6.59 -15.30
C ALA A 31 -3.60 6.28 -14.06
N THR A 32 -4.16 6.46 -12.87
CA THR A 32 -3.61 5.88 -11.65
C THR A 32 -3.68 4.36 -11.78
N LEU A 33 -2.54 3.70 -12.02
CA LEU A 33 -2.41 2.26 -11.83
C LEU A 33 -2.66 2.00 -10.34
N ALA A 34 -3.86 1.53 -9.99
CA ALA A 34 -4.05 0.83 -8.73
C ALA A 34 -3.16 -0.42 -8.82
N ALA A 35 -2.18 -0.55 -7.92
CA ALA A 35 -1.50 -1.83 -7.73
C ALA A 35 -2.60 -2.85 -7.42
N ALA A 36 -2.75 -3.85 -8.28
CA ALA A 36 -3.73 -4.89 -8.04
C ALA A 36 -3.28 -5.68 -6.81
N ASP A 37 -4.04 -5.60 -5.72
CA ASP A 37 -3.82 -6.43 -4.55
C ASP A 37 -3.78 -7.89 -5.00
N SER A 38 -2.67 -8.56 -4.73
CA SER A 38 -2.58 -10.00 -4.98
C SER A 38 -3.31 -10.72 -3.84
N CYS A 39 -4.30 -11.53 -4.17
CA CYS A 39 -5.01 -12.33 -3.17
C CYS A 39 -4.33 -13.69 -2.99
N TYR A 40 -4.07 -14.04 -1.73
CA TYR A 40 -3.39 -15.27 -1.36
C TYR A 40 -4.29 -16.19 -0.53
N HIS A 41 -4.19 -17.50 -0.76
CA HIS A 41 -4.72 -18.48 0.17
C HIS A 41 -3.88 -18.50 1.46
N TYR A 42 -4.49 -18.94 2.57
CA TYR A 42 -3.76 -19.22 3.80
C TYR A 42 -2.93 -20.50 3.68
N ARG A 43 -2.28 -20.91 4.79
CA ARG A 43 -1.60 -22.20 4.91
C ARG A 43 -2.49 -23.34 4.36
N PRO A 44 -1.94 -24.28 3.57
CA PRO A 44 -0.52 -24.53 3.33
C PRO A 44 0.10 -23.79 2.13
N ALA A 45 -0.62 -22.88 1.47
CA ALA A 45 -0.09 -22.19 0.31
C ALA A 45 1.13 -21.32 0.70
N PRO A 46 2.29 -21.51 0.06
CA PRO A 46 3.45 -20.68 0.31
C PRO A 46 3.29 -19.31 -0.35
N VAL A 47 3.85 -18.29 0.29
CA VAL A 47 3.91 -16.91 -0.22
C VAL A 47 5.33 -16.37 -0.15
N SER A 48 5.61 -15.36 -0.97
CA SER A 48 6.84 -14.57 -0.95
C SER A 48 6.46 -13.11 -1.02
N LEU A 49 6.54 -12.41 0.11
CA LEU A 49 6.12 -11.02 0.23
C LEU A 49 7.33 -10.12 0.40
N THR A 50 7.29 -8.94 -0.23
CA THR A 50 8.37 -7.96 -0.18
C THR A 50 7.91 -6.73 0.57
N GLY A 51 8.80 -6.17 1.39
CA GLY A 51 8.48 -4.97 2.15
C GLY A 51 9.60 -4.53 3.08
N LEU A 52 9.32 -3.50 3.87
CA LEU A 52 10.20 -3.01 4.94
C LEU A 52 9.93 -3.78 6.23
N LEU A 53 10.95 -4.49 6.72
CA LEU A 53 10.86 -5.19 8.00
C LEU A 53 11.11 -4.22 9.16
N VAL A 54 10.14 -4.06 10.05
CA VAL A 54 10.23 -3.16 11.20
C VAL A 54 9.83 -3.86 12.47
N GLN A 55 10.35 -3.39 13.59
CA GLN A 55 10.00 -3.89 14.92
C GLN A 55 9.38 -2.76 15.73
N ARG A 56 8.25 -3.04 16.40
CA ARG A 56 7.55 -2.05 17.23
C ARG A 56 7.32 -2.60 18.62
N ARG A 57 7.36 -1.69 19.60
CA ARG A 57 7.01 -1.98 21.00
C ARG A 57 5.51 -1.82 21.17
N MET A 58 4.82 -2.91 21.52
CA MET A 58 3.35 -2.96 21.66
C MET A 58 2.94 -3.35 23.09
N PRO A 59 1.72 -2.98 23.54
CA PRO A 59 1.16 -3.46 24.81
C PRO A 59 0.97 -4.98 24.78
N GLY A 60 1.55 -5.69 25.72
CA GLY A 60 1.45 -7.14 25.87
C GLY A 60 0.62 -7.54 27.11
N PRO A 61 0.92 -8.67 27.75
CA PRO A 61 0.14 -9.12 28.89
C PRO A 61 0.15 -8.13 30.06
N PRO A 62 -0.91 -8.12 30.88
CA PRO A 62 -2.03 -9.07 30.84
C PRO A 62 -3.17 -8.72 29.88
N HIS A 63 -3.38 -7.44 29.51
CA HIS A 63 -4.57 -7.03 28.77
C HIS A 63 -4.35 -6.72 27.28
N TYR A 64 -3.09 -6.54 26.86
CA TYR A 64 -2.71 -6.37 25.45
C TYR A 64 -3.25 -5.08 24.79
N ASP A 65 -3.60 -4.05 25.57
CA ASP A 65 -4.30 -2.85 25.09
C ASP A 65 -3.59 -1.54 25.50
N SER A 66 -3.08 -1.41 26.73
CA SER A 66 -2.53 -0.12 27.19
C SER A 66 -1.34 -0.21 28.14
N PHE A 67 -0.24 0.46 27.75
CA PHE A 67 0.90 0.72 28.64
C PHE A 67 0.51 1.50 29.89
N ALA A 68 -0.38 2.49 29.76
CA ALA A 68 -0.81 3.32 30.88
C ALA A 68 -1.56 2.53 31.96
N ARG A 69 -2.12 1.37 31.60
CA ARG A 69 -2.80 0.45 32.52
C ARG A 69 -1.92 -0.72 32.99
N GLY A 70 -0.61 -0.65 32.75
CA GLY A 70 0.37 -1.59 33.28
C GLY A 70 0.67 -2.80 32.38
N ASP A 71 0.24 -2.78 31.11
CA ASP A 71 0.59 -3.86 30.18
C ASP A 71 2.09 -3.89 29.91
N ARG A 72 2.69 -5.08 30.02
CA ARG A 72 4.12 -5.29 29.79
C ARG A 72 4.43 -5.15 28.31
N PRO A 73 5.55 -4.51 27.93
CA PRO A 73 5.90 -4.37 26.53
C PRO A 73 6.26 -5.71 25.89
N VAL A 74 5.79 -5.89 24.67
CA VAL A 74 6.23 -6.95 23.76
C VAL A 74 6.78 -6.32 22.48
N MET A 75 7.83 -6.91 21.92
CA MET A 75 8.36 -6.51 20.62
C MET A 75 7.66 -7.34 19.55
N VAL A 76 7.03 -6.67 18.60
CA VAL A 76 6.31 -7.29 17.48
C VAL A 76 6.98 -6.88 16.19
N ASP A 77 7.22 -7.84 15.32
CA ASP A 77 7.84 -7.60 14.02
C ASP A 77 6.75 -7.51 12.96
N PHE A 78 6.87 -6.51 12.09
CA PHE A 78 5.92 -6.22 11.02
C PHE A 78 6.67 -6.13 9.69
N LEU A 79 6.01 -6.59 8.64
CA LEU A 79 6.39 -6.30 7.27
C LEU A 79 5.44 -5.24 6.74
N VAL A 80 5.96 -4.03 6.51
CA VAL A 80 5.24 -2.99 5.75
C VAL A 80 5.41 -3.33 4.28
N LEU A 81 4.33 -3.78 3.65
CA LEU A 81 4.34 -4.37 2.31
C LEU A 81 4.56 -3.31 1.23
N ASP A 82 5.26 -3.70 0.17
CA ASP A 82 5.47 -2.83 -1.00
C ASP A 82 4.20 -2.62 -1.83
N ALA A 83 3.31 -3.62 -1.80
CA ALA A 83 1.98 -3.56 -2.39
C ALA A 83 0.99 -4.20 -1.41
N PRO A 84 -0.22 -3.64 -1.22
CA PRO A 84 -1.21 -4.26 -0.37
C PRO A 84 -1.63 -5.64 -0.89
N ILE A 85 -2.08 -6.49 0.02
CA ILE A 85 -2.52 -7.85 -0.31
C ILE A 85 -3.95 -8.10 0.18
N CYS A 86 -4.57 -9.14 -0.37
CA CYS A 86 -5.81 -9.70 0.12
C CYS A 86 -5.63 -11.18 0.49
N THR A 87 -6.59 -11.71 1.24
CA THR A 87 -6.66 -13.14 1.54
C THR A 87 -7.92 -13.78 0.96
N ILE A 88 -7.77 -15.04 0.60
CA ILE A 88 -8.85 -15.90 0.15
C ILE A 88 -9.19 -16.83 1.32
N PRO A 89 -10.44 -16.81 1.82
CA PRO A 89 -10.86 -17.61 2.96
C PRO A 89 -10.92 -19.10 2.61
N ASP A 90 -10.64 -19.94 3.60
CA ASP A 90 -10.71 -21.39 3.47
C ASP A 90 -11.89 -21.92 4.30
N TYR A 91 -13.01 -22.27 3.65
CA TYR A 91 -14.27 -22.53 4.36
C TYR A 91 -14.44 -23.92 4.98
N LYS A 92 -13.53 -24.88 4.71
CA LYS A 92 -13.67 -26.27 5.18
C LYS A 92 -12.78 -26.55 6.39
N ASP A 93 -13.38 -26.69 7.57
CA ASP A 93 -12.72 -27.08 8.82
C ASP A 93 -11.45 -26.27 9.16
N SER A 94 -11.35 -25.05 8.62
CA SER A 94 -10.19 -24.17 8.76
C SER A 94 -10.46 -23.13 9.83
N PRO A 95 -9.46 -22.81 10.67
CA PRO A 95 -9.52 -21.61 11.49
C PRO A 95 -9.38 -20.32 10.66
N ASN A 96 -9.09 -20.40 9.36
CA ASN A 96 -8.96 -19.25 8.47
C ASN A 96 -10.21 -19.07 7.58
N SER A 97 -11.30 -18.53 8.15
CA SER A 97 -12.61 -18.39 7.50
C SER A 97 -12.90 -17.01 6.89
N ASP A 98 -12.09 -16.00 7.20
CA ASP A 98 -12.32 -14.61 6.86
C ASP A 98 -11.45 -14.16 5.67
N ALA A 99 -12.02 -13.27 4.85
CA ALA A 99 -11.30 -12.60 3.79
C ALA A 99 -10.91 -11.19 4.26
N PHE A 100 -9.63 -10.83 4.13
CA PHE A 100 -9.16 -9.48 4.37
C PHE A 100 -8.69 -8.85 3.07
N GLN A 101 -8.88 -7.54 2.93
CA GLN A 101 -8.53 -6.76 1.73
C GLN A 101 -7.59 -5.62 2.13
N GLY A 102 -6.77 -5.13 1.19
CA GLY A 102 -5.95 -3.93 1.40
C GLY A 102 -4.98 -4.00 2.58
N GLN A 103 -4.45 -5.18 2.88
CA GLN A 103 -3.48 -5.35 3.96
C GLN A 103 -2.14 -4.76 3.52
N ASP A 104 -1.77 -3.60 4.05
CA ASP A 104 -0.50 -2.91 3.76
C ASP A 104 0.62 -3.26 4.77
N THR A 105 0.25 -3.83 5.91
CA THR A 105 1.14 -4.17 7.00
C THR A 105 0.67 -5.48 7.61
N ILE A 106 1.57 -6.44 7.72
CA ILE A 106 1.29 -7.73 8.35
C ILE A 106 2.32 -8.02 9.44
N GLN A 107 1.90 -8.66 10.51
CA GLN A 107 2.82 -9.18 11.52
C GLN A 107 3.58 -10.38 10.95
N VAL A 108 4.88 -10.43 11.22
CA VAL A 108 5.71 -11.60 10.97
C VAL A 108 5.97 -12.28 12.32
N ARG A 109 5.44 -13.50 12.50
CA ARG A 109 5.65 -14.26 13.73
C ARG A 109 7.11 -14.72 13.82
N ARG A 110 7.69 -14.66 15.03
CA ARG A 110 9.07 -15.09 15.26
C ARG A 110 9.16 -16.61 15.30
N ALA A 111 9.97 -17.18 14.42
CA ALA A 111 10.39 -18.59 14.50
C ALA A 111 11.83 -18.67 15.03
N GLU A 112 12.03 -19.29 16.20
CA GLU A 112 13.30 -19.31 16.94
C GLU A 112 14.53 -19.70 16.09
N SER A 113 14.40 -20.66 15.18
CA SER A 113 15.49 -21.11 14.31
C SER A 113 15.91 -20.06 13.27
N THR A 114 14.95 -19.29 12.76
CA THR A 114 15.16 -18.29 11.68
C THR A 114 15.57 -16.93 12.25
N TRP A 115 15.22 -16.62 13.51
CA TRP A 115 15.19 -15.23 13.99
C TRP A 115 16.53 -14.62 14.42
N ARG A 116 17.57 -15.43 14.69
CA ARG A 116 18.87 -14.91 15.15
C ARG A 116 19.47 -13.90 14.18
N ASP A 117 19.42 -14.21 12.89
CA ASP A 117 20.01 -13.39 11.83
C ASP A 117 19.07 -12.28 11.33
N VAL A 118 17.76 -12.44 11.55
CA VAL A 118 16.72 -11.49 11.12
C VAL A 118 16.82 -10.15 11.86
N SER A 119 17.34 -10.15 13.09
CA SER A 119 17.58 -8.92 13.86
C SER A 119 18.44 -7.89 13.11
N ARG A 120 19.38 -8.36 12.28
CA ARG A 120 20.26 -7.50 11.46
C ARG A 120 19.56 -6.90 10.25
N LEU A 121 18.39 -7.41 9.88
CA LEU A 121 17.59 -6.96 8.75
C LEU A 121 16.51 -5.94 9.16
N MET A 122 16.40 -5.62 10.46
CA MET A 122 15.45 -4.62 10.94
C MET A 122 15.74 -3.25 10.31
N GLY A 123 14.69 -2.61 9.80
CA GLY A 123 14.78 -1.36 9.05
C GLY A 123 15.22 -1.52 7.59
N SER A 124 15.43 -2.75 7.11
CA SER A 124 15.79 -3.03 5.72
C SER A 124 14.60 -3.53 4.90
N ARG A 125 14.67 -3.31 3.58
CA ARG A 125 13.77 -3.99 2.63
C ARG A 125 14.19 -5.45 2.49
N VAL A 126 13.22 -6.35 2.62
CA VAL A 126 13.43 -7.80 2.65
C VAL A 126 12.40 -8.51 1.79
N VAL A 127 12.71 -9.75 1.43
CA VAL A 127 11.76 -10.75 0.98
C VAL A 127 11.52 -11.72 2.12
N VAL A 128 10.25 -11.94 2.47
CA VAL A 128 9.83 -12.89 3.50
C VAL A 128 9.05 -14.02 2.84
N THR A 129 9.55 -15.24 2.95
CA THR A 129 8.86 -16.44 2.48
C THR A 129 8.21 -17.17 3.64
N GLY A 130 7.04 -17.75 3.43
CA GLY A 130 6.31 -18.43 4.50
C GLY A 130 4.90 -18.84 4.11
N THR A 131 4.03 -18.94 5.11
CA THR A 131 2.59 -19.17 4.93
C THR A 131 1.80 -18.12 5.68
N LEU A 132 0.63 -17.75 5.17
CA LEU A 132 -0.29 -16.86 5.89
C LEU A 132 -1.19 -17.67 6.83
N SER A 133 -1.59 -17.05 7.94
CA SER A 133 -2.72 -17.48 8.76
C SER A 133 -3.52 -16.27 9.23
N GLU A 134 -4.74 -16.51 9.70
CA GLU A 134 -5.46 -15.52 10.46
C GLU A 134 -4.81 -15.29 11.82
N TRP A 135 -5.04 -14.10 12.35
CA TRP A 135 -4.66 -13.73 13.69
C TRP A 135 -5.19 -14.75 14.71
N ALA A 136 -4.37 -15.06 15.70
CA ALA A 136 -4.75 -15.84 16.86
C ALA A 136 -4.92 -14.93 18.07
N LEU A 137 -5.80 -15.33 19.00
CA LEU A 137 -6.03 -14.60 20.24
C LEU A 137 -4.73 -14.35 21.00
N GLY A 138 -4.46 -13.08 21.33
CA GLY A 138 -3.37 -12.65 22.19
C GLY A 138 -2.24 -11.91 21.46
N PRO A 139 -1.21 -12.61 20.95
CA PRO A 139 0.03 -11.98 20.50
C PRO A 139 -0.11 -11.23 19.17
N ASP A 140 -1.07 -11.63 18.32
CA ASP A 140 -1.19 -11.12 16.97
C ASP A 140 -1.84 -9.74 16.89
N ARG A 141 -1.30 -8.89 16.01
CA ARG A 141 -1.61 -7.45 15.91
C ARG A 141 -2.14 -7.02 14.56
N THR A 142 -2.21 -7.94 13.61
CA THR A 142 -2.79 -7.72 12.28
C THR A 142 -3.74 -8.87 11.98
N PRO A 143 -4.83 -8.64 11.22
CA PRO A 143 -5.80 -9.69 10.90
C PRO A 143 -5.20 -10.87 10.13
N VAL A 144 -4.20 -10.57 9.29
CA VAL A 144 -3.39 -11.55 8.56
C VAL A 144 -1.99 -11.53 9.13
N VAL A 145 -1.45 -12.71 9.42
CA VAL A 145 -0.08 -12.87 9.93
C VAL A 145 0.71 -13.84 9.06
N LEU A 146 2.02 -13.61 8.99
CA LEU A 146 2.94 -14.45 8.24
C LEU A 146 3.78 -15.30 9.19
N ASP A 147 3.75 -16.61 8.96
CA ASP A 147 4.64 -17.58 9.60
C ASP A 147 5.84 -17.84 8.67
N PRO A 148 7.04 -17.32 9.01
CA PRO A 148 8.16 -17.27 8.07
C PRO A 148 8.93 -18.59 8.04
N THR A 149 9.25 -19.02 6.83
CA THR A 149 10.24 -20.07 6.54
C THR A 149 11.59 -19.48 6.11
N GLY A 150 11.62 -18.21 5.70
CA GLY A 150 12.85 -17.50 5.33
C GLY A 150 12.68 -15.99 5.29
N VAL A 151 13.75 -15.27 5.59
CA VAL A 151 13.85 -13.81 5.48
C VAL A 151 15.20 -13.49 4.86
N GLN A 152 15.21 -12.71 3.79
CA GLN A 152 16.44 -12.36 3.07
C GLN A 152 16.42 -10.88 2.67
N PRO A 153 17.58 -10.20 2.58
CA PRO A 153 17.64 -8.87 2.00
C PRO A 153 17.05 -8.85 0.59
N LEU A 154 16.29 -7.81 0.27
CA LEU A 154 15.93 -7.54 -1.12
C LEU A 154 17.20 -7.11 -1.87
N LYS A 155 17.51 -7.78 -2.98
CA LYS A 155 18.68 -7.50 -3.82
C LYS A 155 18.43 -6.32 -4.75
#